data_AF-A0A7J4SC67-F1
#
_entry.id   AF-A0A7J4SC67-F1
#
_cell.length_a   1.000
_cell.length_b   1.000
_cell.length_c   1.000
_cell.angle_alpha   90.00
_cell.angle_beta   90.00
_cell.angle_gamma   90.00
#
_symmetry.space_group_name_H-M   'P 1'
#
loop_
_entity.id
_entity.type
_entity.pdbx_description
1 polymer ?
#
loop_
_entity_poly.entity_id
_entity_poly.type
_entity_poly.pdbx_seq_one_letter_code
_entity_poly.pdbx_strand_id
1 'polypeptide(L)' 'MNSPFEDEKSERLFGLIQMLQRTALVNMGGIPDHEGQIHFNLGEAKAAIDAIDAI' A
#
# COMPACT_ATOMS: atom_id res chain seq x y z
N MET A 1 20.99 9.10 12.63
CA MET A 1 19.69 8.57 13.07
C MET A 1 19.75 7.06 12.94
N ASN A 2 19.46 6.31 14.02
CA ASN A 2 19.32 4.85 13.92
C ASN A 2 17.96 4.56 13.24
N SER A 3 17.96 3.65 12.27
CA SER A 3 16.72 3.15 11.65
C SER A 3 15.89 2.43 12.72
N PRO A 4 14.54 2.54 12.71
CA PRO A 4 13.69 1.74 13.58
C PRO A 4 13.68 0.26 13.19
N PHE A 5 14.29 -0.11 12.06
CA PHE A 5 14.38 -1.48 11.57
C PHE A 5 15.73 -2.11 11.91
N GLU A 6 15.73 -3.41 12.20
CA GLU A 6 16.94 -4.19 12.50
C GLU A 6 17.82 -4.41 11.27
N ASP A 7 17.23 -4.41 10.07
CA ASP A 7 17.92 -4.61 8.80
C ASP A 7 17.21 -3.92 7.63
N GLU A 8 17.96 -3.74 6.54
CA GLU A 8 17.48 -3.05 5.32
C GLU A 8 16.33 -3.80 4.61
N LYS A 9 16.28 -5.13 4.70
CA LYS A 9 15.19 -5.90 4.08
C LYS A 9 13.88 -5.65 4.80
N SER A 10 13.91 -5.60 6.13
CA SER A 10 12.76 -5.26 6.96
C SER A 10 12.24 -3.85 6.65
N GLU A 11 13.14 -2.88 6.48
CA GLU A 11 12.78 -1.52 6.08
C GLU A 11 12.13 -1.48 4.69
N ARG A 12 12.71 -2.18 3.70
CA ARG A 12 12.17 -2.27 2.34
C ARG A 12 10.81 -2.98 2.30
N LEU A 13 10.64 -4.05 3.07
CA LEU A 13 9.38 -4.78 3.17
C LEU A 13 8.28 -3.89 3.77
N PHE A 14 8.59 -3.15 4.83
CA PHE A 14 7.66 -2.18 5.40
C PHE A 14 7.22 -1.14 4.36
N GLY A 15 8.17 -0.58 3.60
CA GLY A 15 7.88 0.34 2.50
C GLY A 15 6.94 -0.25 1.44
N LEU A 16 7.18 -1.51 1.04
CA LEU A 16 6.33 -2.22 0.08
C LEU A 16 4.89 -2.40 0.61
N ILE A 17 4.73 -2.81 1.87
CA ILE A 17 3.41 -2.96 2.51
C ILE A 17 2.67 -1.62 2.51
N GLN A 18 3.35 -0.52 2.86
CA GLN A 18 2.76 0.82 2.84
C GLN A 18 2.31 1.25 1.43
N MET A 19 3.07 0.88 0.39
CA MET A 19 2.68 1.13 -0.99
C MET A 19 1.43 0.35 -1.39
N LEU A 20 1.36 -0.95 -1.05
CA LEU A 20 0.19 -1.78 -1.32
C LEU A 20 -1.06 -1.28 -0.58
N GLN A 21 -0.91 -0.88 0.69
CA GLN A 21 -2.00 -0.31 1.48
C GLN A 21 -2.53 0.98 0.86
N ARG A 22 -1.63 1.87 0.40
CA ARG A 22 -2.02 3.08 -0.34
C ARG A 22 -2.75 2.75 -1.63
N THR A 23 -2.25 1.78 -2.41
CA THR A 23 -2.92 1.33 -3.64
C THR A 23 -4.33 0.82 -3.35
N ALA A 24 -4.52 0.01 -2.31
CA ALA A 24 -5.85 -0.43 -1.90
C ALA A 24 -6.76 0.76 -1.57
N LEU A 25 -6.29 1.72 -0.77
CA LEU A 25 -7.07 2.89 -0.37
C LEU A 25 -7.46 3.79 -1.56
N VAL A 26 -6.55 4.03 -2.51
CA VAL A 26 -6.85 4.80 -3.73
C VAL A 26 -7.94 4.10 -4.54
N ASN A 27 -7.80 2.78 -4.75
CA ASN A 27 -8.73 2.02 -5.59
C ASN A 27 -10.08 1.72 -4.91
N MET A 28 -10.18 1.86 -3.58
CA MET A 28 -11.45 1.83 -2.83
C MET A 28 -12.15 3.20 -2.77
N GLY A 29 -11.53 4.26 -3.29
CA GLY A 29 -12.03 5.63 -3.16
C GLY A 29 -11.90 6.20 -1.75
N GLY A 30 -11.05 5.58 -0.91
CA GLY A 30 -10.79 6.02 0.46
C GLY A 30 -9.84 7.22 0.54
N ILE A 31 -8.99 7.39 -0.48
CA ILE A 31 -8.16 8.59 -0.68
C ILE A 31 -8.11 8.94 -2.17
N PRO A 32 -7.90 10.21 -2.53
CA PRO A 32 -7.67 10.58 -3.93
C PRO A 32 -6.31 10.09 -4.43
N ASP A 33 -6.20 9.94 -5.74
CA ASP A 33 -4.92 9.73 -6.42
C ASP A 33 -4.07 11.02 -6.43
N HIS A 34 -2.94 10.97 -7.16
CA HIS A 34 -2.03 12.11 -7.27
C HIS A 34 -2.64 13.32 -8.00
N GLU A 35 -3.63 13.11 -8.86
CA GLU A 35 -4.34 14.16 -9.60
C GLU A 35 -5.59 14.67 -8.86
N GLY A 36 -5.87 14.14 -7.67
CA GLY A 36 -7.04 14.51 -6.86
C GLY A 36 -8.31 13.74 -7.22
N GLN A 37 -8.22 12.71 -8.06
CA GLN A 37 -9.37 11.94 -8.53
C GLN A 37 -9.71 10.79 -7.58
N ILE A 38 -11.00 10.52 -7.43
CA ILE A 38 -11.51 9.38 -6.65
C ILE A 38 -11.77 8.22 -7.61
N HIS A 39 -11.22 7.04 -7.30
CA HIS A 39 -11.35 5.83 -8.11
C HIS A 39 -12.11 4.74 -7.35
N PHE A 40 -12.84 3.90 -8.08
CA PHE A 40 -13.51 2.71 -7.53
C PHE A 40 -13.16 1.46 -8.35
N ASN A 41 -11.89 1.09 -8.33
CA ASN A 41 -11.40 -0.14 -8.94
C ASN A 41 -11.28 -1.24 -7.87
N LEU A 42 -12.43 -1.80 -7.47
CA LEU A 42 -12.48 -2.75 -6.37
C LEU A 42 -11.71 -4.06 -6.65
N GLY A 43 -11.49 -4.41 -7.92
CA GLY A 43 -10.65 -5.55 -8.30
C GLY A 43 -9.19 -5.35 -7.92
N GLU A 44 -8.62 -4.20 -8.29
CA GLU A 44 -7.24 -3.83 -7.92
C GLU A 44 -7.11 -3.62 -6.41
N ALA A 45 -8.12 -3.01 -5.78
CA ALA A 45 -8.14 -2.87 -4.32
C ALA A 45 -8.05 -4.23 -3.62
N LYS A 46 -8.85 -5.21 -4.07
CA LYS A 46 -8.82 -6.56 -3.52
C LYS A 46 -7.48 -7.24 -3.77
N ALA A 47 -6.93 -7.14 -4.98
CA ALA A 47 -5.64 -7.74 -5.30
C ALA A 47 -4.50 -7.19 -4.40
N ALA A 48 -4.50 -5.89 -4.10
CA ALA A 48 -3.54 -5.28 -3.20
C ALA A 48 -3.72 -5.74 -1.74
N ILE A 49 -4.95 -5.92 -1.27
CA ILE A 49 -5.24 -6.45 0.08
C ILE A 49 -4.82 -7.91 0.18
N ASP A 50 -5.19 -8.74 -0.80
CA ASP A 50 -4.82 -10.15 -0.83
C ASP A 50 -3.28 -10.33 -0.86
N ALA A 51 -2.56 -9.43 -1.53
CA ALA A 51 -1.10 -9.44 -1.55
C ALA A 51 -0.48 -9.11 -0.18
N ILE A 52 -1.12 -8.26 0.63
CA ILE A 52 -0.67 -7.96 2.00
C ILE A 52 -0.98 -9.14 2.93
N ASP A 53 -2.17 -9.72 2.82
CA ASP A 53 -2.61 -10.85 3.65
C ASP A 53 -1.78 -12.13 3.40
N ALA A 54 -1.10 -12.21 2.25
CA ALA A 54 -0.23 -13.33 1.89
C ALA A 54 1.21 -13.24 2.46
N ILE A 55 1.56 -12.14 3.14
CA ILE A 55 2.88 -11.91 3.77
C ILE A 55 2.86 -12.39 5.22
#